data_AF-A0A938GQR6-F1
#
_entry.id   AF-A0A938GQR6-F1
#
_cell.length_a   1.000
_cell.length_b   1.000
_cell.length_c   1.000
_cell.angle_alpha   90.00
_cell.angle_beta   90.00
_cell.angle_gamma   90.00
#
_symmetry.space_group_name_H-M   'P 1'
#
loop_
_entity.id
_entity.type
_entity.pdbx_description
1 polymer ?
#
loop_
_entity_poly.entity_id
_entity_poly.type
_entity_poly.pdbx_seq_one_letter_code
_entity_poly.pdbx_strand_id
1 'polypeptide(L)'
;MSTESSTTESTIATQGAQPPLLRSTQLSAKLAALRLHHLLVESGKGICLSIIVCLELLALLMFVDWWVDFPWGLRLALLLGQFALFNALLYHYAFRYLLRPPSDEDLALRVERSHPELHSRLISSVQFSRADALPRGASVSFAESTIGQTESLTASMDFRSIVPTDSLRNLGLIAFAVLLLMLGSFYASRAVSWDLLRRAFLSQVAVPRKTRIAAITGNFTAGRGDTVRIEATAVGIIPATGQLLMSAKDQRNQEFPMEVSSDNSGRFSRSLDKVQEDFSYQVRLNDSLSPVYQVRVIPRPTVNELECEYHPPAYTGLRSARR
;
A
#
# COMPACT_ATOMS: atom_id res chain seq x y z
N MET A 1 -4.66 100.98 19.70
CA MET A 1 -3.28 101.43 19.45
C MET A 1 -2.48 100.17 19.20
N SER A 2 -2.58 99.52 18.04
CA SER A 2 -2.34 100.01 16.67
C SER A 2 -0.85 100.29 16.44
N THR A 3 -0.21 99.44 15.64
CA THR A 3 0.92 99.70 14.71
C THR A 3 1.21 98.35 14.03
N GLU A 4 0.68 98.11 12.81
CA GLU A 4 1.30 98.37 11.49
C GLU A 4 2.33 97.29 11.09
N SER A 5 1.98 96.43 10.12
CA SER A 5 2.37 96.48 8.68
C SER A 5 3.74 95.81 8.45
N SER A 6 4.05 95.04 7.40
CA SER A 6 3.43 94.72 6.12
C SER A 6 4.12 93.45 5.56
N THR A 7 3.53 92.86 4.50
CA THR A 7 4.20 92.14 3.37
C THR A 7 5.16 90.97 3.70
N THR A 8 5.08 89.77 3.10
CA THR A 8 5.34 89.51 1.68
C THR A 8 5.07 88.03 1.39
N GLU A 9 4.73 87.75 0.13
CA GLU A 9 4.64 86.45 -0.54
C GLU A 9 5.71 85.43 -0.14
N SER A 10 5.31 84.16 -0.06
CA SER A 10 6.11 83.07 -0.63
C SER A 10 5.20 81.88 -0.95
N THR A 11 4.74 81.88 -2.20
CA THR A 11 4.44 80.69 -2.99
C THR A 11 5.45 79.57 -2.71
N ILE A 12 5.01 78.48 -2.08
CA ILE A 12 5.66 77.18 -2.21
C ILE A 12 4.62 76.26 -2.81
N ALA A 13 4.88 75.91 -4.06
CA ALA A 13 4.13 74.97 -4.87
C ALA A 13 3.86 73.68 -4.10
N THR A 14 2.58 73.40 -3.86
CA THR A 14 2.12 72.07 -3.48
C THR A 14 2.36 71.15 -4.67
N GLN A 15 3.51 70.46 -4.65
CA GLN A 15 3.80 69.34 -5.53
C GLN A 15 2.63 68.37 -5.50
N GLY A 16 2.04 68.15 -6.68
CA GLY A 16 0.94 67.24 -6.89
C GLY A 16 1.28 65.87 -6.33
N ALA A 17 0.50 65.44 -5.34
CA ALA A 17 0.44 64.06 -4.93
C ALA A 17 0.00 63.23 -6.14
N GLN A 18 0.95 62.53 -6.77
CA GLN A 18 0.63 61.50 -7.75
C GLN A 18 -0.23 60.44 -7.05
N PRO A 19 -1.37 60.04 -7.63
CA PRO A 19 -2.20 59.01 -7.05
C PRO A 19 -1.41 57.69 -6.94
N PRO A 20 -1.70 56.85 -5.94
CA PRO A 20 -1.09 55.53 -5.83
C PRO A 20 -1.41 54.73 -7.09
N LEU A 21 -0.38 54.13 -7.68
CA LEU A 21 -0.43 53.33 -8.91
C LEU A 21 -1.67 52.42 -8.90
N LEU A 22 -2.53 52.58 -9.91
CA LEU A 22 -3.66 51.67 -10.14
C LEU A 22 -3.09 50.30 -10.51
N ARG A 23 -2.97 49.40 -9.52
CA ARG A 23 -2.75 47.98 -9.77
C ARG A 23 -3.78 47.51 -10.79
N SER A 24 -3.34 47.02 -11.95
CA SER A 24 -4.22 46.37 -12.91
C SER A 24 -4.83 45.13 -12.29
N THR A 25 -6.06 45.26 -11.80
CA THR A 25 -6.85 44.17 -11.19
C THR A 25 -7.12 43.06 -12.21
N GLN A 26 -7.17 43.39 -13.50
CA GLN A 26 -7.43 42.44 -14.58
C GLN A 26 -6.22 41.54 -14.88
N LEU A 27 -5.01 42.11 -15.01
CA LEU A 27 -3.78 41.32 -15.21
C LEU A 27 -3.46 40.42 -14.02
N SER A 28 -3.55 40.96 -12.81
CA SER A 28 -3.34 40.20 -11.58
C SER A 28 -4.36 39.07 -11.40
N ALA A 29 -5.63 39.30 -11.74
CA ALA A 29 -6.66 38.26 -11.73
C ALA A 29 -6.42 37.17 -12.81
N LYS A 30 -6.01 37.55 -14.03
CA LYS A 30 -5.67 36.58 -15.09
C LYS A 30 -4.46 35.72 -14.72
N LEU A 31 -3.42 36.31 -14.14
CA LEU A 31 -2.23 35.59 -13.66
C LEU A 31 -2.55 34.68 -12.46
N ALA A 32 -3.38 35.14 -11.53
CA ALA A 32 -3.86 34.31 -10.42
C ALA A 32 -4.67 33.10 -10.91
N ALA A 33 -5.55 33.28 -11.91
CA ALA A 33 -6.30 32.19 -12.53
C ALA A 33 -5.39 31.19 -13.26
N LEU A 34 -4.33 31.67 -13.93
CA LEU A 34 -3.31 30.82 -14.54
C LEU A 34 -2.53 30.03 -13.49
N ARG A 35 -2.13 30.67 -12.39
CA ARG A 35 -1.45 30.02 -11.26
C ARG A 35 -2.28 28.88 -10.69
N LEU A 36 -3.56 29.13 -10.42
CA LEU A 36 -4.47 28.10 -9.89
C LEU A 36 -4.61 26.93 -10.87
N HIS A 37 -4.77 27.21 -12.16
CA HIS A 37 -4.88 26.18 -13.20
C HIS A 37 -3.59 25.34 -13.31
N HIS A 38 -2.43 25.98 -13.28
CA HIS A 38 -1.12 25.30 -13.31
C HIS A 38 -0.94 24.40 -12.08
N LEU A 39 -1.25 24.92 -10.88
CA LEU A 39 -1.19 24.15 -9.64
C LEU A 39 -2.15 22.97 -9.66
N LEU A 40 -3.40 23.13 -10.12
CA LEU A 40 -4.36 22.05 -10.22
C LEU A 40 -3.91 20.94 -11.18
N VAL A 41 -3.37 21.31 -12.35
CA VAL A 41 -2.92 20.35 -13.35
C VAL A 41 -1.70 19.57 -12.87
N GLU A 42 -0.68 20.25 -12.34
CA GLU A 42 0.55 19.60 -11.88
C GLU A 42 0.34 18.79 -10.59
N SER A 43 -0.43 19.31 -9.64
CA SER A 43 -0.79 18.56 -8.43
C SER A 43 -1.65 17.34 -8.79
N GLY A 44 -2.57 17.48 -9.74
CA GLY A 44 -3.39 16.38 -10.26
C GLY A 44 -2.53 15.27 -10.88
N LYS A 45 -1.52 15.62 -11.69
CA LYS A 45 -0.57 14.65 -12.26
C LYS A 45 0.18 13.90 -11.16
N GLY A 46 0.68 14.63 -10.16
CA GLY A 46 1.38 14.07 -9.01
C GLY A 46 0.53 13.10 -8.21
N ILE A 47 -0.74 13.44 -7.96
CA ILE A 47 -1.71 12.58 -7.27
C ILE A 47 -2.01 11.32 -8.10
N CYS A 48 -2.30 11.47 -9.40
CA CYS A 48 -2.53 10.32 -10.28
C CYS A 48 -1.34 9.36 -10.30
N LEU A 49 -0.12 9.87 -10.46
CA LEU A 49 1.10 9.05 -10.44
C LEU A 49 1.28 8.33 -9.09
N SER A 50 1.05 9.05 -7.99
CA SER A 50 1.17 8.48 -6.63
C SER A 50 0.17 7.35 -6.40
N ILE A 51 -1.07 7.52 -6.89
CA ILE A 51 -2.12 6.48 -6.81
C ILE A 51 -1.75 5.27 -7.66
N ILE A 52 -1.29 5.46 -8.91
CA ILE A 52 -0.86 4.36 -9.79
C ILE A 52 0.25 3.56 -9.11
N VAL A 53 1.32 4.23 -8.69
CA VAL A 53 2.47 3.58 -8.06
C VAL A 53 2.06 2.84 -6.80
N CYS A 54 1.18 3.43 -5.98
CA CYS A 54 0.67 2.79 -4.77
C CYS A 54 -0.16 1.53 -5.09
N LEU A 55 -1.05 1.60 -6.09
CA LEU A 55 -1.85 0.46 -6.51
C LEU A 55 -0.97 -0.67 -7.05
N GLU A 56 -0.01 -0.36 -7.93
CA GLU A 56 0.88 -1.38 -8.50
C GLU A 56 1.75 -2.06 -7.44
N LEU A 57 2.33 -1.30 -6.51
CA LEU A 57 3.08 -1.87 -5.38
C LEU A 57 2.20 -2.77 -4.51
N LEU A 58 0.92 -2.42 -4.32
CA LEU A 58 -0.01 -3.24 -3.53
C LEU A 58 -0.31 -4.56 -4.25
N ALA A 59 -0.56 -4.53 -5.55
CA ALA A 59 -0.77 -5.75 -6.33
C ALA A 59 0.48 -6.61 -6.38
N LEU A 60 1.66 -6.00 -6.50
CA LEU A 60 2.94 -6.73 -6.43
C LEU A 60 3.09 -7.41 -5.05
N LEU A 61 2.79 -6.71 -3.96
CA LEU A 61 2.81 -7.29 -2.61
C LEU A 61 1.87 -8.48 -2.50
N MET A 62 0.63 -8.36 -2.98
CA MET A 62 -0.35 -9.47 -2.97
C MET A 62 0.13 -10.66 -3.80
N PHE A 63 0.74 -10.41 -4.96
CA PHE A 63 1.25 -11.46 -5.85
C PHE A 63 2.44 -12.20 -5.23
N VAL A 64 3.40 -11.46 -4.66
CA VAL A 64 4.58 -12.05 -4.04
C VAL A 64 4.20 -12.76 -2.73
N ASP A 65 3.26 -12.22 -1.95
CA ASP A 65 2.73 -12.90 -0.75
C ASP A 65 2.06 -14.23 -1.08
N TRP A 66 1.35 -14.29 -2.22
CA TRP A 66 0.79 -15.55 -2.71
C TRP A 66 1.87 -16.57 -3.11
N TRP A 67 3.01 -16.10 -3.65
CA TRP A 67 4.11 -16.96 -4.09
C TRP A 67 5.00 -17.47 -2.94
N VAL A 68 5.28 -16.63 -1.95
CA VAL A 68 6.32 -16.89 -0.92
C VAL A 68 5.74 -17.13 0.48
N ASP A 69 4.47 -16.78 0.74
CA ASP A 69 3.80 -16.79 2.05
C ASP A 69 4.60 -16.05 3.14
N PHE A 70 4.54 -14.72 3.11
CA PHE A 70 5.38 -13.93 4.01
C PHE A 70 4.97 -14.03 5.49
N PRO A 71 5.93 -13.98 6.42
CA PRO A 71 5.61 -13.84 7.83
C PRO A 71 4.95 -12.48 8.09
N TRP A 72 4.07 -12.42 9.10
CA TRP A 72 3.31 -11.22 9.45
C TRP A 72 4.17 -9.96 9.62
N GLY A 73 5.34 -10.08 10.25
CA GLY A 73 6.23 -8.94 10.50
C GLY A 73 6.78 -8.32 9.21
N LEU A 74 7.08 -9.14 8.20
CA LEU A 74 7.54 -8.65 6.90
C LEU A 74 6.41 -7.94 6.15
N ARG A 75 5.18 -8.46 6.22
CA ARG A 75 4.00 -7.78 5.65
C ARG A 75 3.78 -6.41 6.27
N LEU A 76 3.88 -6.29 7.60
CA LEU A 76 3.78 -5.01 8.30
C LEU A 76 4.87 -4.03 7.84
N ALA A 77 6.12 -4.47 7.78
CA ALA A 77 7.23 -3.63 7.34
C ALA A 77 7.05 -3.14 5.90
N LEU A 78 6.61 -4.01 4.98
CA LEU A 78 6.33 -3.67 3.59
C LEU A 78 5.15 -2.69 3.47
N LEU A 79 4.08 -2.90 4.23
CA LEU A 79 2.92 -2.00 4.25
C LEU A 79 3.30 -0.61 4.78
N LEU A 80 4.10 -0.55 5.85
CA LEU A 80 4.61 0.73 6.38
C LEU A 80 5.54 1.41 5.38
N GLY A 81 6.43 0.66 4.72
CA GLY A 81 7.30 1.18 3.68
C GLY A 81 6.52 1.75 2.50
N GLN A 82 5.47 1.04 2.06
CA GLN A 82 4.58 1.50 1.01
C GLN A 82 3.80 2.75 1.41
N PHE A 83 3.30 2.81 2.64
CA PHE A 83 2.64 4.00 3.17
C PHE A 83 3.60 5.19 3.23
N ALA A 84 4.83 4.99 3.71
CA ALA A 84 5.86 6.03 3.74
C ALA A 84 6.20 6.53 2.33
N LEU A 85 6.36 5.62 1.37
CA LEU A 85 6.64 5.95 -0.03
C LEU A 85 5.49 6.74 -0.66
N PHE A 86 4.24 6.33 -0.45
CA PHE A 86 3.07 7.05 -0.93
C PHE A 86 3.01 8.49 -0.40
N ASN A 87 3.25 8.67 0.91
CA ASN A 87 3.32 10.00 1.52
C ASN A 87 4.50 10.82 1.00
N ALA A 88 5.66 10.21 0.76
CA ALA A 88 6.82 10.88 0.19
C ALA A 88 6.57 11.36 -1.24
N LEU A 89 5.94 10.53 -2.08
CA LEU A 89 5.54 10.90 -3.45
C LEU A 89 4.49 12.03 -3.43
N LEU A 90 3.46 11.92 -2.59
CA LEU A 90 2.46 12.99 -2.43
C LEU A 90 3.10 14.29 -1.97
N TYR A 91 4.02 14.24 -1.00
CA TYR A 91 4.74 15.41 -0.53
C TYR A 91 5.58 16.05 -1.62
N HIS A 92 6.33 15.24 -2.37
CA HIS A 92 7.23 15.73 -3.41
C HIS A 92 6.50 16.27 -4.65
N TYR A 93 5.45 15.58 -5.10
CA TYR A 93 4.78 15.89 -6.38
C TYR A 93 3.50 16.70 -6.25
N ALA A 94 2.80 16.72 -5.12
CA ALA A 94 1.59 17.52 -4.93
C ALA A 94 1.83 18.64 -3.89
N PHE A 95 2.24 18.26 -2.68
CA PHE A 95 2.29 19.20 -1.57
C PHE A 95 3.40 20.25 -1.70
N ARG A 96 4.55 19.90 -2.29
CA ARG A 96 5.65 20.83 -2.58
C ARG A 96 5.23 21.95 -3.51
N TYR A 97 4.44 21.66 -4.54
CA TYR A 97 3.94 22.68 -5.48
C TYR A 97 2.92 23.61 -4.83
N LEU A 98 2.10 23.07 -3.91
CA LEU A 98 1.14 23.87 -3.15
C LEU A 98 1.82 24.78 -2.11
N LEU A 99 2.90 24.30 -1.48
CA LEU A 99 3.69 25.05 -0.49
C LEU A 99 4.63 26.09 -1.11
N ARG A 100 5.01 25.93 -2.39
CA ARG A 100 5.87 26.86 -3.13
C ARG A 100 5.26 27.17 -4.49
N PRO A 101 4.17 27.97 -4.52
CA PRO A 101 3.55 28.36 -5.77
C PRO A 101 4.54 29.17 -6.62
N PRO A 102 4.53 29.02 -7.96
CA PRO A 102 5.38 29.80 -8.84
C PRO A 102 5.07 31.30 -8.72
N SER A 103 6.11 32.12 -8.75
CA SER A 103 5.97 33.57 -8.70
C SER A 103 5.23 34.09 -9.94
N ASP A 104 4.57 35.26 -9.83
CA ASP A 104 3.87 35.86 -10.99
C ASP A 104 4.84 36.19 -12.13
N GLU A 105 6.12 36.44 -11.82
CA GLU A 105 7.19 36.67 -12.79
C GLU A 105 7.57 35.39 -13.55
N ASP A 106 7.68 34.25 -12.86
CA ASP A 106 7.94 32.96 -13.52
C ASP A 106 6.81 32.56 -14.48
N LEU A 107 5.56 32.84 -14.08
CA LEU A 107 4.39 32.62 -14.91
C LEU A 107 4.38 33.57 -16.12
N ALA A 108 4.68 34.86 -15.91
CA ALA A 108 4.79 35.84 -16.99
C ALA A 108 5.87 35.46 -18.01
N LEU A 109 7.05 35.04 -17.55
CA LEU A 109 8.13 34.53 -18.40
C LEU A 109 7.69 33.31 -19.21
N ARG A 110 6.96 32.37 -18.58
CA ARG A 110 6.49 31.16 -19.25
C ARG A 110 5.45 31.48 -20.34
N VAL A 111 4.61 32.48 -20.10
CA VAL A 111 3.63 32.98 -21.09
C VAL A 111 4.31 33.72 -22.25
N GLU A 112 5.32 34.55 -21.98
CA GLU A 112 6.06 35.24 -23.04
C GLU A 112 6.89 34.27 -23.90
N ARG A 113 7.40 33.18 -23.33
CA ARG A 113 8.07 32.13 -24.10
C ARG A 113 7.15 31.44 -25.11
N SER A 114 5.85 31.30 -24.79
CA SER A 114 4.87 30.73 -25.72
C SER A 114 4.28 31.77 -26.68
N HIS A 115 4.28 33.06 -26.30
CA HIS A 115 3.78 34.17 -27.11
C HIS A 115 4.86 35.26 -27.29
N PRO A 116 5.78 35.09 -28.27
CA PRO A 116 6.86 36.05 -28.52
C PRO A 116 6.40 37.47 -28.87
N GLU A 117 5.14 37.61 -29.31
CA GLU A 117 4.48 38.87 -29.68
C GLU A 117 4.39 39.88 -28.52
N LEU A 118 4.51 39.42 -27.28
CA LEU A 118 4.45 40.25 -26.08
C LEU A 118 5.76 41.03 -25.82
N HIS A 119 6.88 40.69 -26.49
CA HIS A 119 8.14 41.46 -26.46
C HIS A 119 8.57 42.01 -25.06
N SER A 120 8.59 41.17 -24.02
CA SER A 120 8.93 41.57 -22.63
C SER A 120 7.96 42.55 -21.95
N ARG A 121 6.82 42.88 -22.57
CA ARG A 121 5.83 43.80 -22.02
C ARG A 121 5.06 43.19 -20.86
N LEU A 122 4.79 41.87 -20.90
CA LEU A 122 4.07 41.18 -19.83
C LEU A 122 4.92 41.10 -18.57
N ILE A 123 6.19 40.71 -18.67
CA ILE A 123 7.08 40.69 -17.49
C ILE A 123 7.31 42.09 -16.92
N SER A 124 7.50 43.09 -17.79
CA SER A 124 7.68 44.48 -17.37
C SER A 124 6.43 45.00 -16.67
N SER A 125 5.23 44.69 -17.18
CA SER A 125 3.96 45.08 -16.54
C SER A 125 3.77 44.45 -15.15
N VAL A 126 4.19 43.19 -14.97
CA VAL A 126 4.15 42.51 -13.67
C VAL A 126 5.13 43.15 -12.70
N GLN A 127 6.35 43.44 -13.14
CA GLN A 127 7.36 44.15 -12.36
C GLN A 127 6.87 45.55 -11.94
N PHE A 128 6.31 46.34 -12.85
CA PHE A 128 5.79 47.69 -12.58
C PHE A 128 4.57 47.70 -11.64
N SER A 129 3.80 46.62 -11.55
CA SER A 129 2.64 46.53 -10.64
C SER A 129 3.00 46.33 -9.15
N ARG A 130 4.26 46.04 -8.83
CA ARG A 130 4.73 45.91 -7.44
C ARG A 130 4.84 47.29 -6.79
N ALA A 131 4.40 47.38 -5.53
CA ALA A 131 4.27 48.64 -4.80
C ALA A 131 5.60 49.42 -4.61
N ASP A 132 6.75 48.76 -4.77
CA ASP A 132 8.10 49.35 -4.61
C ASP A 132 8.93 49.34 -5.91
N ALA A 133 8.32 49.11 -7.07
CA ALA A 133 9.07 48.83 -8.31
C ALA A 133 9.57 50.06 -9.06
N LEU A 134 9.04 51.26 -8.80
CA LEU A 134 9.47 52.47 -9.50
C LEU A 134 10.59 53.18 -8.72
N PRO A 135 11.79 53.34 -9.32
CA PRO A 135 12.81 54.24 -8.78
C PRO A 135 12.26 55.66 -8.64
N ARG A 136 12.71 56.39 -7.60
CA ARG A 136 12.37 57.82 -7.42
C ARG A 136 12.83 58.59 -8.67
N GLY A 137 11.88 58.97 -9.53
CA GLY A 137 12.13 59.66 -10.81
C GLY A 137 11.66 58.92 -12.07
N ALA A 138 11.13 57.70 -11.96
CA ALA A 138 10.56 57.00 -13.10
C ALA A 138 9.18 57.58 -13.49
N SER A 139 8.92 57.67 -14.81
CA SER A 139 7.67 58.24 -15.32
C SER A 139 6.50 57.29 -15.09
N VAL A 140 5.59 57.68 -14.19
CA VAL A 140 4.35 56.94 -13.87
C VAL A 140 3.50 56.73 -15.13
N SER A 141 3.45 57.72 -16.04
CA SER A 141 2.68 57.62 -17.29
C SER A 141 3.24 56.59 -18.29
N PHE A 142 4.55 56.32 -18.25
CA PHE A 142 5.15 55.25 -19.06
C PHE A 142 4.80 53.86 -18.53
N ALA A 143 4.79 53.70 -17.20
CA ALA A 143 4.36 52.46 -16.57
C ALA A 143 2.87 52.18 -16.86
N GLU A 144 2.01 53.17 -16.70
CA GLU A 144 0.57 53.03 -16.99
C GLU A 144 0.27 52.73 -18.46
N SER A 145 0.94 53.42 -19.40
CA SER A 145 0.75 53.13 -20.83
C SER A 145 1.25 51.74 -21.23
N THR A 146 2.35 51.27 -20.63
CA THR A 146 2.86 49.90 -20.85
C THR A 146 1.89 48.86 -20.31
N ILE A 147 1.32 49.09 -19.13
CA ILE A 147 0.29 48.22 -18.53
C ILE A 147 -0.96 48.18 -19.42
N GLY A 148 -1.47 49.34 -19.86
CA GLY A 148 -2.67 49.41 -20.71
C GLY A 148 -2.49 48.78 -22.10
N GLN A 149 -1.31 48.94 -22.72
CA GLN A 149 -0.97 48.25 -23.97
C GLN A 149 -0.83 46.74 -23.79
N THR A 150 -0.31 46.30 -22.64
CA THR A 150 -0.22 44.88 -22.33
C THR A 150 -1.62 44.31 -22.11
N GLU A 151 -2.49 45.00 -21.36
CA GLU A 151 -3.88 44.58 -21.15
C GLU A 151 -4.65 44.40 -22.46
N SER A 152 -4.53 45.34 -23.41
CA SER A 152 -5.24 45.25 -24.69
C SER A 152 -4.72 44.09 -25.56
N LEU A 153 -3.41 43.89 -25.63
CA LEU A 153 -2.80 42.78 -26.36
C LEU A 153 -3.16 41.42 -25.74
N THR A 154 -3.26 41.37 -24.41
CA THR A 154 -3.51 40.12 -23.69
C THR A 154 -4.99 39.89 -23.37
N ALA A 155 -5.89 40.79 -23.79
CA ALA A 155 -7.33 40.64 -23.63
C ALA A 155 -7.86 39.41 -24.39
N SER A 156 -7.39 39.22 -25.63
CA SER A 156 -7.79 38.15 -26.55
C SER A 156 -7.04 36.83 -26.37
N MET A 157 -5.96 36.80 -25.58
CA MET A 157 -5.15 35.60 -25.37
C MET A 157 -5.70 34.75 -24.21
N ASP A 158 -5.82 33.44 -24.42
CA ASP A 158 -6.13 32.48 -23.35
C ASP A 158 -4.85 31.85 -22.78
N PHE A 159 -4.44 32.31 -21.62
CA PHE A 159 -3.27 31.79 -20.91
C PHE A 159 -3.40 30.33 -20.48
N ARG A 160 -4.62 29.80 -20.34
CA ARG A 160 -4.82 28.42 -19.84
C ARG A 160 -4.36 27.36 -20.84
N SER A 161 -4.39 27.68 -22.13
CA SER A 161 -3.96 26.81 -23.23
C SER A 161 -2.46 26.45 -23.19
N ILE A 162 -1.66 27.25 -22.48
CA ILE A 162 -0.19 27.08 -22.39
C ILE A 162 0.18 25.92 -21.46
N VAL A 163 -0.73 25.51 -20.57
CA VAL A 163 -0.51 24.37 -19.67
C VAL A 163 -1.00 23.10 -20.38
N PRO A 164 -0.12 22.17 -20.78
CA PRO A 164 -0.54 20.95 -21.47
C PRO A 164 -1.36 20.08 -20.51
N THR A 165 -2.67 20.06 -20.73
CA THR A 165 -3.66 19.23 -20.02
C THR A 165 -3.69 17.81 -20.58
N ASP A 166 -3.21 17.58 -21.80
CA ASP A 166 -3.18 16.27 -22.46
C ASP A 166 -2.37 15.24 -21.68
N SER A 167 -1.24 15.64 -21.08
CA SER A 167 -0.46 14.72 -20.24
C SER A 167 -1.22 14.31 -18.98
N LEU A 168 -2.02 15.19 -18.38
CA LEU A 168 -2.87 14.84 -17.23
C LEU A 168 -4.00 13.91 -17.67
N ARG A 169 -4.64 14.19 -18.82
CA ARG A 169 -5.71 13.35 -19.37
C ARG A 169 -5.21 11.95 -19.71
N ASN A 170 -4.06 11.84 -20.38
CA ASN A 170 -3.48 10.55 -20.75
C ASN A 170 -3.04 9.77 -19.51
N LEU A 171 -2.39 10.43 -18.54
CA LEU A 171 -1.98 9.79 -17.30
C LEU A 171 -3.20 9.36 -16.46
N GLY A 172 -4.25 10.17 -16.43
CA GLY A 172 -5.53 9.82 -15.79
C GLY A 172 -6.23 8.65 -16.49
N LEU A 173 -6.18 8.57 -17.82
CA LEU A 173 -6.76 7.47 -18.60
C LEU A 173 -5.97 6.17 -18.38
N ILE A 174 -4.64 6.25 -18.31
CA ILE A 174 -3.79 5.11 -17.90
C ILE A 174 -4.13 4.68 -16.47
N ALA A 175 -4.22 5.63 -15.52
CA ALA A 175 -4.61 5.34 -14.14
C ALA A 175 -5.96 4.61 -14.08
N PHE A 176 -6.94 5.10 -14.84
CA PHE A 176 -8.28 4.53 -14.91
C PHE A 176 -8.28 3.15 -15.56
N ALA A 177 -7.52 2.94 -16.64
CA ALA A 177 -7.37 1.64 -17.28
C ALA A 177 -6.70 0.61 -16.36
N VAL A 178 -5.62 0.99 -15.66
CA VAL A 178 -4.96 0.15 -14.66
C VAL A 178 -5.92 -0.20 -13.53
N LEU A 179 -6.67 0.78 -13.03
CA LEU A 179 -7.69 0.57 -12.01
C LEU A 179 -8.78 -0.42 -12.48
N LEU A 180 -9.29 -0.26 -13.70
CA LEU A 180 -10.28 -1.16 -14.30
C LEU A 180 -9.75 -2.57 -14.49
N LEU A 181 -8.52 -2.72 -14.96
CA LEU A 181 -7.87 -4.03 -15.10
C LEU A 181 -7.69 -4.70 -13.74
N MET A 182 -7.28 -3.94 -12.71
CA MET A 182 -7.22 -4.44 -11.34
C MET A 182 -8.59 -4.86 -10.83
N LEU A 183 -9.63 -4.04 -11.03
CA LEU A 183 -10.99 -4.36 -10.60
C LEU A 183 -11.56 -5.57 -11.34
N GLY A 184 -11.28 -5.69 -12.64
CA GLY A 184 -11.68 -6.83 -13.46
C GLY A 184 -11.01 -8.13 -13.00
N SER A 185 -9.70 -8.10 -12.77
CA SER A 185 -8.95 -9.23 -12.22
C SER A 185 -9.43 -9.61 -10.80
N PHE A 186 -9.74 -8.60 -9.99
CA PHE A 186 -10.32 -8.77 -8.65
C PHE A 186 -11.70 -9.43 -8.70
N TYR A 187 -12.56 -9.01 -9.62
CA TYR A 187 -13.90 -9.59 -9.79
C TYR A 187 -13.85 -11.03 -10.31
N ALA A 188 -12.94 -11.32 -11.25
CA ALA A 188 -12.74 -12.67 -11.78
C ALA A 188 -12.22 -13.66 -10.71
N SER A 189 -11.37 -13.19 -9.79
CA SER A 189 -10.74 -14.02 -8.74
C SER A 189 -11.32 -13.77 -7.35
N ARG A 190 -12.61 -13.45 -7.25
CA ARG A 190 -13.30 -12.90 -6.06
C ARG A 190 -12.96 -13.57 -4.72
N ALA A 191 -12.85 -14.90 -4.68
CA ALA A 191 -12.54 -15.63 -3.45
C ALA A 191 -11.06 -15.51 -3.03
N VAL A 192 -10.14 -15.55 -4.00
CA VAL A 192 -8.68 -15.49 -3.76
C VAL A 192 -8.25 -14.06 -3.45
N SER A 193 -8.78 -13.09 -4.20
CA SER A 193 -8.40 -11.68 -4.06
C SER A 193 -8.88 -11.06 -2.75
N TRP A 194 -10.04 -11.50 -2.23
CA TRP A 194 -10.54 -11.02 -0.94
C TRP A 194 -9.68 -11.48 0.25
N ASP A 195 -9.26 -12.75 0.23
CA ASP A 195 -8.39 -13.30 1.28
C ASP A 195 -6.98 -12.69 1.21
N LEU A 196 -6.43 -12.47 0.00
CA LEU A 196 -5.16 -11.77 -0.18
C LEU A 196 -5.24 -10.29 0.23
N LEU A 197 -6.36 -9.61 -0.03
CA LEU A 197 -6.55 -8.21 0.39
C LEU A 197 -6.64 -8.12 1.92
N ARG A 198 -7.38 -9.03 2.56
CA ARG A 198 -7.43 -9.15 4.02
C ARG A 198 -6.04 -9.39 4.61
N ARG A 199 -5.22 -10.24 3.98
CA ARG A 199 -3.82 -10.47 4.38
C ARG A 199 -2.94 -9.24 4.19
N ALA A 200 -3.10 -8.50 3.10
CA ALA A 200 -2.41 -7.23 2.88
C ALA A 200 -2.76 -6.20 3.98
N PHE A 201 -4.01 -6.22 4.47
CA PHE A 201 -4.46 -5.47 5.65
C PHE A 201 -4.20 -6.20 6.99
N LEU A 202 -3.15 -7.02 7.05
CA LEU A 202 -2.64 -7.69 8.27
C LEU A 202 -3.57 -8.71 8.93
N SER A 203 -4.66 -9.11 8.27
CA SER A 203 -5.53 -10.18 8.80
C SER A 203 -4.82 -11.53 8.76
N GLN A 204 -4.96 -12.32 9.83
CA GLN A 204 -4.40 -13.68 9.95
C GLN A 204 -5.28 -14.73 9.24
N VAL A 205 -5.62 -14.48 7.98
CA VAL A 205 -6.29 -15.49 7.13
C VAL A 205 -5.21 -16.41 6.55
N ALA A 206 -5.48 -17.70 6.34
CA ALA A 206 -4.56 -18.61 5.64
C ALA A 206 -4.43 -18.23 4.14
N VAL A 207 -3.33 -18.59 3.47
CA VAL A 207 -3.19 -18.31 2.01
C VAL A 207 -4.34 -19.05 1.35
N PRO A 208 -5.09 -18.43 0.42
CA PRO A 208 -6.06 -19.15 -0.39
C PRO A 208 -5.32 -20.13 -1.30
N ARG A 209 -5.06 -21.34 -0.79
CA ARG A 209 -4.45 -22.45 -1.51
C ARG A 209 -5.55 -23.25 -2.19
N LYS A 210 -5.25 -23.77 -3.39
CA LYS A 210 -6.21 -24.55 -4.20
C LYS A 210 -6.51 -25.92 -3.59
N THR A 211 -5.60 -26.42 -2.76
CA THR A 211 -5.73 -27.65 -1.97
C THR A 211 -5.94 -27.30 -0.49
N ARG A 212 -7.01 -27.81 0.11
CA ARG A 212 -7.34 -27.62 1.54
C ARG A 212 -7.42 -28.98 2.24
N ILE A 213 -6.94 -29.07 3.48
CA ILE A 213 -7.07 -30.26 4.32
C ILE A 213 -8.36 -30.13 5.13
N ALA A 214 -9.37 -30.96 4.85
CA ALA A 214 -10.68 -30.90 5.49
C ALA A 214 -10.79 -31.72 6.77
N ALA A 215 -10.09 -32.85 6.82
CA ALA A 215 -10.04 -33.72 8.00
C ALA A 215 -8.64 -34.29 8.13
N ILE A 216 -8.15 -34.37 9.36
CA ILE A 216 -6.85 -34.97 9.69
C ILE A 216 -6.98 -35.69 11.02
N THR A 217 -6.27 -36.81 11.17
CA THR A 217 -6.06 -37.42 12.49
C THR A 217 -5.52 -36.35 13.44
N GLY A 218 -6.11 -36.21 14.62
CA GLY A 218 -5.74 -35.16 15.57
C GLY A 218 -4.58 -35.57 16.48
N ASN A 219 -4.60 -35.06 17.71
CA ASN A 219 -3.75 -35.55 18.80
C ASN A 219 -4.33 -36.86 19.33
N PHE A 220 -3.49 -37.86 19.54
CA PHE A 220 -3.90 -39.14 20.14
C PHE A 220 -2.75 -39.79 20.89
N THR A 221 -3.06 -40.88 21.58
CA THR A 221 -2.11 -41.66 22.37
C THR A 221 -1.97 -43.05 21.74
N ALA A 222 -0.74 -43.55 21.64
CA ALA A 222 -0.43 -44.87 21.12
C ALA A 222 0.39 -45.67 22.14
N GLY A 223 0.29 -47.00 22.12
CA GLY A 223 1.17 -47.85 22.91
C GLY A 223 2.56 -47.92 22.28
N ARG A 224 3.60 -48.06 23.11
CA ARG A 224 4.96 -48.31 22.62
C ARG A 224 4.98 -49.61 21.81
N GLY A 225 5.49 -49.52 20.59
CA GLY A 225 5.54 -50.60 19.62
C GLY A 225 4.30 -50.73 18.72
N ASP A 226 3.28 -49.90 18.90
CA ASP A 226 2.07 -49.96 18.08
C ASP A 226 2.32 -49.44 16.66
N THR A 227 1.55 -49.97 15.70
CA THR A 227 1.43 -49.39 14.37
C THR A 227 0.34 -48.32 14.39
N VAL A 228 0.71 -47.12 13.98
CA VAL A 228 -0.16 -45.94 14.01
C VAL A 228 -0.48 -45.50 12.59
N ARG A 229 -1.77 -45.32 12.28
CA ARG A 229 -2.22 -44.84 10.96
C ARG A 229 -2.66 -43.39 11.05
N ILE A 230 -2.00 -42.52 10.30
CA ILE A 230 -2.33 -41.10 10.17
C ILE A 230 -3.05 -40.89 8.84
N GLU A 231 -4.22 -40.26 8.89
CA GLU A 231 -5.05 -39.99 7.72
C GLU A 231 -5.31 -38.50 7.55
N ALA A 232 -5.36 -38.04 6.31
CA ALA A 232 -5.73 -36.69 5.94
C ALA A 232 -6.63 -36.71 4.69
N THR A 233 -7.66 -35.86 4.66
CA THR A 233 -8.57 -35.72 3.51
C THR A 233 -8.37 -34.36 2.86
N ALA A 234 -7.99 -34.35 1.59
CA ALA A 234 -7.89 -33.16 0.75
C ALA A 234 -9.24 -32.81 0.11
N VAL A 235 -9.54 -31.52 0.03
CA VAL A 235 -10.69 -30.95 -0.68
C VAL A 235 -10.21 -29.82 -1.59
N GLY A 236 -10.88 -29.63 -2.73
CA GLY A 236 -10.47 -28.69 -3.78
C GLY A 236 -9.69 -29.40 -4.89
N ILE A 237 -8.49 -28.93 -5.21
CA ILE A 237 -7.58 -29.65 -6.11
C ILE A 237 -6.88 -30.75 -5.31
N ILE A 238 -7.20 -32.00 -5.62
CA ILE A 238 -6.62 -33.18 -5.00
C ILE A 238 -5.25 -33.46 -5.64
N PRO A 239 -4.15 -33.44 -4.87
CA PRO A 239 -2.82 -33.68 -5.42
C PRO A 239 -2.57 -35.18 -5.66
N ALA A 240 -1.64 -35.51 -6.55
CA ALA A 240 -1.26 -36.91 -6.80
C ALA A 240 -0.41 -37.50 -5.68
N THR A 241 0.24 -36.66 -4.86
CA THR A 241 1.14 -37.09 -3.77
C THR A 241 0.92 -36.23 -2.52
N GLY A 242 1.16 -36.85 -1.35
CA GLY A 242 1.14 -36.19 -0.05
C GLY A 242 2.37 -36.59 0.77
N GLN A 243 2.78 -35.73 1.69
CA GLN A 243 3.94 -35.96 2.56
C GLN A 243 3.55 -35.77 4.04
N LEU A 244 4.06 -36.65 4.89
CA LEU A 244 3.98 -36.56 6.35
C LEU A 244 5.35 -36.11 6.86
N LEU A 245 5.40 -34.94 7.50
CA LEU A 245 6.58 -34.41 8.16
C LEU A 245 6.50 -34.79 9.64
N MET A 246 7.48 -35.53 10.14
CA MET A 246 7.57 -35.98 11.52
C MET A 246 8.77 -35.35 12.21
N SER A 247 8.57 -34.86 13.44
CA SER A 247 9.61 -34.30 14.28
C SER A 247 9.51 -34.90 15.69
N ALA A 248 10.54 -35.66 16.07
CA ALA A 248 10.70 -36.25 17.40
C ALA A 248 11.71 -35.43 18.21
N LYS A 249 11.62 -35.48 19.54
CA LYS A 249 12.25 -34.53 20.48
C LYS A 249 13.76 -34.35 20.32
N ASP A 250 14.46 -35.34 19.77
CA ASP A 250 15.91 -35.34 19.52
C ASP A 250 16.32 -35.82 18.12
N GLN A 251 15.39 -35.87 17.16
CA GLN A 251 15.66 -36.39 15.81
C GLN A 251 15.44 -35.32 14.73
N ARG A 252 16.25 -35.39 13.68
CA ARG A 252 16.08 -34.56 12.48
C ARG A 252 14.68 -34.82 11.89
N ASN A 253 14.03 -33.77 11.39
CA ASN A 253 12.73 -33.90 10.74
C ASN A 253 12.80 -34.94 9.62
N GLN A 254 11.86 -35.89 9.64
CA GLN A 254 11.75 -36.97 8.66
C GLN A 254 10.51 -36.74 7.80
N GLU A 255 10.65 -36.99 6.50
CA GLU A 255 9.56 -36.87 5.53
C GLU A 255 9.18 -38.27 5.03
N PHE A 256 7.90 -38.63 5.17
CA PHE A 256 7.36 -39.89 4.69
C PHE A 256 6.31 -39.65 3.61
N PRO A 257 6.37 -40.34 2.46
CA PRO A 257 5.32 -40.26 1.46
C PRO A 257 4.03 -40.90 1.99
N MET A 258 2.91 -40.22 1.79
CA MET A 258 1.59 -40.76 2.10
C MET A 258 1.01 -41.50 0.90
N GLU A 259 0.28 -42.58 1.19
CA GLU A 259 -0.41 -43.37 0.17
C GLU A 259 -1.81 -42.81 -0.06
N VAL A 260 -2.21 -42.74 -1.33
CA VAL A 260 -3.57 -42.36 -1.71
C VAL A 260 -4.47 -43.58 -1.59
N SER A 261 -5.60 -43.44 -0.90
CA SER A 261 -6.58 -44.51 -0.79
C SER A 261 -7.18 -44.82 -2.17
N SER A 262 -7.26 -46.10 -2.53
CA SER A 262 -7.89 -46.55 -3.78
C SER A 262 -9.40 -46.27 -3.82
N ASP A 263 -10.04 -46.14 -2.66
CA ASP A 263 -11.48 -45.93 -2.50
C ASP A 263 -11.89 -44.45 -2.63
N ASN A 264 -10.98 -43.53 -2.27
CA ASN A 264 -11.22 -42.11 -2.39
C ASN A 264 -9.91 -41.38 -2.68
N SER A 265 -9.78 -40.85 -3.89
CA SER A 265 -8.59 -40.14 -4.36
C SER A 265 -8.22 -38.93 -3.49
N GLY A 266 -9.17 -38.39 -2.70
CA GLY A 266 -8.92 -37.31 -1.75
C GLY A 266 -8.38 -37.74 -0.38
N ARG A 267 -8.31 -39.03 -0.06
CA ARG A 267 -7.85 -39.52 1.26
C ARG A 267 -6.42 -40.04 1.17
N PHE A 268 -5.55 -39.46 1.97
CA PHE A 268 -4.15 -39.83 2.12
C PHE A 268 -3.97 -40.53 3.47
N SER A 269 -3.25 -41.65 3.49
CA SER A 269 -2.92 -42.34 4.74
C SER A 269 -1.45 -42.76 4.77
N ARG A 270 -0.86 -42.74 5.96
CA ARG A 270 0.46 -43.30 6.22
C ARG A 270 0.44 -44.09 7.51
N SER A 271 0.90 -45.33 7.44
CA SER A 271 1.15 -46.16 8.61
C SER A 271 2.60 -46.01 9.05
N LEU A 272 2.80 -45.79 10.34
CA LEU A 272 4.09 -45.78 11.00
C LEU A 272 4.16 -47.01 11.91
N ASP A 273 5.09 -47.90 11.61
CA ASP A 273 5.25 -49.14 12.36
C ASP A 273 6.18 -48.95 13.56
N LYS A 274 5.86 -49.62 14.66
CA LYS A 274 6.70 -49.74 15.86
C LYS A 274 7.14 -48.40 16.45
N VAL A 275 6.17 -47.52 16.73
CA VAL A 275 6.45 -46.22 17.35
C VAL A 275 7.05 -46.40 18.76
N GLN A 276 8.20 -45.77 19.03
CA GLN A 276 8.91 -45.90 20.32
C GLN A 276 8.78 -44.70 21.25
N GLU A 277 8.74 -43.49 20.67
CA GLU A 277 8.86 -42.22 21.39
C GLU A 277 7.75 -41.24 20.95
N ASP A 278 7.47 -40.28 21.82
CA ASP A 278 6.58 -39.16 21.52
C ASP A 278 7.08 -38.39 20.30
N PHE A 279 6.17 -38.09 19.38
CA PHE A 279 6.52 -37.32 18.17
C PHE A 279 5.43 -36.32 17.83
N SER A 280 5.84 -35.26 17.13
CA SER A 280 4.95 -34.31 16.49
C SER A 280 4.93 -34.55 14.99
N TYR A 281 3.79 -34.26 14.36
CA TYR A 281 3.66 -34.43 12.92
C TYR A 281 2.85 -33.30 12.28
N GLN A 282 3.12 -33.09 10.99
CA GLN A 282 2.39 -32.21 10.09
C GLN A 282 2.18 -32.94 8.77
N VAL A 283 1.04 -32.70 8.13
CA VAL A 283 0.74 -33.23 6.79
C VAL A 283 0.83 -32.10 5.78
N ARG A 284 1.59 -32.35 4.71
CA ARG A 284 1.72 -31.47 3.56
C ARG A 284 1.06 -32.11 2.34
N LEU A 285 -0.01 -31.48 1.85
CA LEU A 285 -0.73 -31.89 0.64
C LEU A 285 -0.55 -30.81 -0.42
N ASN A 286 0.43 -31.02 -1.32
CA ASN A 286 0.87 -30.04 -2.33
C ASN A 286 1.16 -28.67 -1.69
N ASP A 287 0.29 -27.70 -1.93
CA ASP A 287 0.43 -26.36 -1.39
C ASP A 287 0.01 -26.31 0.07
N SER A 288 -0.91 -27.16 0.56
CA SER A 288 -1.48 -27.08 1.91
C SER A 288 -0.57 -27.67 2.99
N LEU A 289 -0.46 -27.01 4.14
CA LEU A 289 0.25 -27.51 5.32
C LEU A 289 -0.69 -27.52 6.53
N SER A 290 -0.75 -28.64 7.25
CA SER A 290 -1.58 -28.77 8.45
C SER A 290 -0.98 -28.06 9.67
N PRO A 291 -1.78 -27.78 10.71
CA PRO A 291 -1.27 -27.51 12.05
C PRO A 291 -0.40 -28.67 12.57
N VAL A 292 0.36 -28.38 13.63
CA VAL A 292 1.19 -29.40 14.32
C VAL A 292 0.32 -30.22 15.25
N TYR A 293 0.36 -31.54 15.09
CA TYR A 293 -0.29 -32.49 15.99
C TYR A 293 0.75 -33.29 16.78
N GLN A 294 0.38 -33.74 17.98
CA GLN A 294 1.25 -34.48 18.89
C GLN A 294 0.69 -35.87 19.15
N VAL A 295 1.57 -36.86 19.09
CA VAL A 295 1.29 -38.25 19.45
C VAL A 295 2.08 -38.60 20.69
N ARG A 296 1.37 -39.03 21.74
CA ARG A 296 1.98 -39.49 22.99
C ARG A 296 2.10 -41.00 22.98
N VAL A 297 3.28 -41.53 23.24
CA VAL A 297 3.59 -42.95 23.25
C VAL A 297 3.74 -43.43 24.68
N ILE A 298 2.81 -44.25 25.13
CA ILE A 298 2.81 -44.78 26.50
C ILE A 298 3.43 -46.18 26.49
N PRO A 299 4.40 -46.48 27.39
CA PRO A 299 4.92 -47.84 27.52
C PRO A 299 3.79 -48.80 27.89
N ARG A 300 3.75 -49.96 27.23
CA ARG A 300 2.82 -51.02 27.61
C ARG A 300 3.14 -51.50 29.03
N PRO A 301 2.12 -51.74 29.88
CA PRO A 301 2.35 -52.27 31.21
C PRO A 301 3.06 -53.62 31.07
N THR A 302 4.16 -53.77 31.81
CA THR A 302 4.89 -55.04 31.90
C THR A 302 4.49 -55.69 33.22
N VAL A 303 4.26 -57.00 33.20
CA VAL A 303 4.01 -57.75 34.44
C VAL A 303 5.34 -57.81 35.21
N ASN A 304 5.41 -57.10 36.33
CA ASN A 304 6.59 -57.11 37.20
C ASN A 304 6.60 -58.34 38.11
N GLU A 305 5.43 -58.67 38.66
CA GLU A 305 5.24 -59.77 39.61
C GLU A 305 3.85 -60.37 39.40
N LEU A 306 3.76 -61.69 39.53
CA LEU A 306 2.54 -62.46 39.37
C LEU A 306 2.29 -63.20 40.67
N GLU A 307 1.38 -62.70 41.50
CA GLU A 307 0.89 -63.44 42.65
C GLU A 307 -0.25 -64.36 42.21
N CYS A 308 -0.09 -65.66 42.38
CA CYS A 308 -1.12 -66.65 42.10
C CYS A 308 -1.71 -67.16 43.42
N GLU A 309 -3.00 -66.90 43.63
CA GLU A 309 -3.76 -67.55 44.69
C GLU A 309 -4.52 -68.74 44.12
N TYR A 310 -4.12 -69.94 44.54
CA TYR A 310 -4.77 -71.18 44.13
C TYR A 310 -5.93 -71.49 45.07
N HIS A 311 -7.16 -71.46 44.55
CA HIS A 311 -8.37 -71.87 45.25
C HIS A 311 -8.83 -73.25 44.76
N PRO A 312 -8.40 -74.35 45.41
CA PRO A 312 -8.84 -75.67 45.01
C PRO A 312 -10.34 -75.89 45.31
N PRO A 313 -11.06 -76.70 44.52
CA PRO A 313 -12.46 -77.02 44.77
C PRO A 313 -12.68 -77.68 46.14
N ALA A 314 -13.83 -77.43 46.77
CA ALA A 314 -14.11 -77.84 48.16
C ALA A 314 -13.99 -79.35 48.43
N TYR A 315 -14.23 -80.21 47.42
CA TYR A 315 -14.13 -81.67 47.55
C TYR A 315 -12.68 -82.17 47.69
N THR A 316 -11.68 -81.33 47.42
CA THR A 316 -10.26 -81.72 47.49
C THR A 316 -9.70 -81.67 48.91
N GLY A 317 -10.35 -80.95 49.84
CA GLY A 317 -9.88 -80.78 51.22
C GLY A 317 -8.54 -80.02 51.37
N LEU A 318 -7.99 -79.47 50.28
CA LEU A 318 -6.72 -78.74 50.27
C LEU A 318 -6.94 -77.27 50.66
N ARG A 319 -5.98 -76.68 51.37
CA ARG A 319 -6.01 -75.24 51.72
C ARG A 319 -5.54 -74.40 50.53
N SER A 320 -6.05 -73.16 50.43
CA SER A 320 -5.55 -72.22 49.42
C SER A 320 -4.07 -71.95 49.63
N ALA A 321 -3.34 -71.87 48.51
CA ALA A 321 -1.91 -71.63 48.51
C ALA A 321 -1.61 -70.40 47.65
N ARG A 322 -0.82 -69.46 48.19
CA ARG A 322 -0.29 -68.31 47.47
C ARG A 322 1.12 -68.65 46.97
N ARG A 323 1.39 -68.41 45.69
CA ARG A 323 2.71 -68.54 45.08
C ARG A 323 3.06 -67.31 44.28
#